data_AF-A0A1C5J8E7-F1
#
_entry.id   AF-A0A1C5J8E7-F1
#
_cell.length_a   1.000
_cell.length_b   1.000
_cell.length_c   1.000
_cell.angle_alpha   90.00
_cell.angle_beta   90.00
_cell.angle_gamma   90.00
#
_symmetry.space_group_name_H-M   'P 1'
#
loop_
_entity.id
_entity.type
_entity.pdbx_description
1 polymer ?
#
loop_
_entity_poly.entity_id
_entity_poly.type
_entity_poly.pdbx_seq_one_letter_code
_entity_poly.pdbx_strand_id
1 'polypeptide(L)'
;MQARDWVGLGELLADDLAVEWPVSAERIVGRDNYVTINAEYPEGWAIRVLRIVADGETVVSEVEVPHDTMGVHRVASFWTVRDGKIVDGREYWTALGSDPSPQWRAAYVQRW
;
A
#
# COMPACT_ATOMS: atom_id res chain seq x y z
N MET A 1 0.95 8.41 -7.46
CA MET A 1 -0.29 7.62 -7.18
C MET A 1 -1.53 8.49 -6.99
N GLN A 2 -1.70 9.27 -5.90
CA GLN A 2 -2.94 10.05 -5.67
C GLN A 2 -3.29 11.04 -6.80
N ALA A 3 -2.30 11.67 -7.43
CA ALA A 3 -2.51 12.59 -8.54
C ALA A 3 -2.72 11.89 -9.90
N ARG A 4 -2.64 10.55 -9.96
CA ARG A 4 -2.66 9.75 -11.19
C ARG A 4 -1.55 10.13 -12.18
N ASP A 5 -0.49 10.74 -11.66
CA ASP A 5 0.73 10.99 -12.40
C ASP A 5 1.52 9.68 -12.52
N TRP A 6 1.24 8.93 -13.59
CA TRP A 6 1.85 7.64 -13.87
C TRP A 6 3.27 7.77 -14.40
N VAL A 7 3.56 8.85 -15.12
CA VAL A 7 4.92 9.17 -15.59
C VAL A 7 5.80 9.49 -14.40
N GLY A 8 5.38 10.44 -13.54
CA GLY A 8 6.10 10.77 -12.32
C GLY A 8 6.20 9.60 -11.34
N LEU A 9 5.20 8.71 -11.28
CA LEU A 9 5.32 7.47 -10.52
C LEU A 9 6.45 6.59 -11.09
N GLY A 10 6.45 6.31 -12.39
CA GLY A 10 7.47 5.47 -13.04
C GLY A 10 8.89 6.03 -12.85
N GLU A 11 9.05 7.35 -12.82
CA GLU A 11 10.33 8.01 -12.52
C GLU A 11 10.83 7.80 -11.09
N LEU A 12 10.00 7.33 -10.16
CA LEU A 12 10.42 7.02 -8.78
C LEU A 12 10.75 5.53 -8.58
N LEU A 13 10.44 4.68 -9.55
CA LEU A 13 10.62 3.23 -9.46
C LEU A 13 11.88 2.79 -10.21
N ALA A 14 12.55 1.77 -9.69
CA ALA A 14 13.59 1.06 -10.44
C ALA A 14 12.97 0.17 -11.52
N ASP A 15 13.67 -0.01 -12.64
CA ASP A 15 13.16 -0.77 -13.78
C ASP A 15 12.82 -2.22 -13.40
N ASP A 16 13.61 -2.80 -12.49
CA ASP A 16 13.49 -4.15 -11.96
C ASP A 16 12.74 -4.26 -10.63
N LEU A 17 11.99 -3.21 -10.25
CA LEU A 17 11.15 -3.18 -9.03
C LEU A 17 10.42 -4.50 -8.83
N ALA A 18 10.49 -5.06 -7.61
CA ALA A 18 9.61 -6.14 -7.19
C ALA A 18 8.68 -5.66 -6.07
N VAL A 19 7.38 -5.94 -6.18
CA VAL A 19 6.41 -5.68 -5.11
C VAL A 19 5.65 -6.94 -4.78
N GLU A 20 5.59 -7.29 -3.51
CA GLU A 20 4.84 -8.45 -3.02
C GLU A 20 3.53 -8.02 -2.36
N TRP A 21 2.45 -8.74 -2.67
CA TRP A 21 1.16 -8.66 -2.00
C TRP A 21 0.87 -10.01 -1.32
N PRO A 22 1.34 -10.20 -0.07
CA PRO A 22 1.30 -11.51 0.57
C PRO A 22 -0.12 -12.04 0.81
N VAL A 23 -1.09 -11.15 1.00
CA VAL A 23 -2.49 -11.53 1.27
C VAL A 23 -3.12 -12.27 0.08
N SER A 24 -2.82 -11.84 -1.15
CA SER A 24 -3.28 -12.50 -2.38
C SER A 24 -2.27 -13.51 -2.94
N ALA A 25 -1.11 -13.67 -2.30
CA ALA A 25 0.02 -14.48 -2.77
C ALA A 25 0.56 -14.06 -4.15
N GLU A 26 0.57 -12.75 -4.42
CA GLU A 26 1.02 -12.20 -5.68
C GLU A 26 2.37 -11.48 -5.56
N ARG A 27 3.12 -11.50 -6.67
CA ARG A 27 4.35 -10.74 -6.83
C ARG A 27 4.35 -10.03 -8.17
N ILE A 28 4.48 -8.72 -8.14
CA ILE A 28 4.58 -7.83 -9.29
C ILE A 28 6.06 -7.61 -9.56
N VAL A 29 6.50 -7.80 -10.80
CA VAL A 29 7.90 -7.61 -11.22
C VAL A 29 7.95 -6.62 -12.37
N GLY A 30 8.82 -5.62 -12.25
CA GLY A 30 9.03 -4.53 -13.20
C GLY A 30 8.16 -3.31 -12.93
N ARG A 31 8.74 -2.11 -13.07
CA ARG A 31 8.02 -0.84 -12.85
C ARG A 31 6.77 -0.71 -13.72
N ASP A 32 6.84 -1.16 -14.98
CA ASP A 32 5.78 -0.97 -15.97
C ASP A 32 4.54 -1.77 -15.56
N ASN A 33 4.72 -2.97 -15.01
CA ASN A 33 3.63 -3.78 -14.47
C ASN A 33 3.00 -3.12 -13.24
N TYR A 34 3.81 -2.63 -12.30
CA TYR A 34 3.30 -1.95 -11.11
C TYR A 34 2.52 -0.67 -11.46
N VAL A 35 3.02 0.13 -12.39
CA VAL A 35 2.33 1.31 -12.91
C VAL A 35 1.03 0.92 -13.61
N THR A 36 1.06 -0.09 -14.47
CA THR A 36 -0.13 -0.54 -15.23
C THR A 36 -1.23 -1.04 -14.30
N ILE A 37 -0.91 -1.90 -13.32
CA ILE A 37 -1.88 -2.41 -12.35
C ILE A 37 -2.54 -1.27 -11.58
N ASN A 38 -1.75 -0.28 -11.13
CA ASN A 38 -2.28 0.90 -10.46
C ASN A 38 -3.08 1.81 -11.41
N ALA A 39 -2.76 1.88 -12.69
CA ALA A 39 -3.45 2.73 -13.66
C ALA A 39 -4.77 2.13 -14.16
N GLU A 40 -4.83 0.79 -14.30
CA GLU A 40 -6.00 0.05 -14.77
C GLU A 40 -7.01 -0.29 -13.67
N TYR A 41 -6.66 -0.06 -12.39
CA TYR A 41 -7.56 -0.36 -11.29
C TYR A 41 -8.93 0.31 -11.52
N PRO A 42 -10.00 -0.48 -11.67
CA PRO A 42 -11.21 -0.05 -12.38
C PRO A 42 -12.07 0.93 -11.57
N GLU A 43 -11.81 1.02 -10.28
CA GLU A 43 -12.62 1.79 -9.35
C GLU A 43 -11.84 3.04 -8.90
N GLY A 44 -12.52 4.12 -8.51
CA GLY A 44 -11.84 5.32 -8.03
C GLY A 44 -11.39 5.17 -6.58
N TRP A 45 -10.15 5.56 -6.26
CA TRP A 45 -9.65 5.58 -4.87
C TRP A 45 -9.16 6.97 -4.45
N ALA A 46 -9.13 7.22 -3.14
CA ALA A 46 -8.26 8.25 -2.59
C ALA A 46 -7.14 7.58 -1.80
N ILE A 47 -6.02 8.27 -1.63
CA ILE A 47 -4.94 7.84 -0.74
C ILE A 47 -4.75 8.95 0.29
N ARG A 48 -4.84 8.59 1.56
CA ARG A 48 -4.53 9.44 2.70
C ARG A 48 -3.33 8.85 3.42
N VAL A 49 -2.22 9.57 3.40
CA VAL A 49 -1.03 9.16 4.15
C VAL A 49 -1.26 9.44 5.62
N LEU A 50 -1.20 8.40 6.46
CA LEU A 50 -1.34 8.52 7.90
C LEU A 50 0.03 8.70 8.56
N ARG A 51 1.01 7.91 8.11
CA ARG A 51 2.36 7.91 8.69
C ARG A 51 3.39 7.46 7.66
N ILE A 52 4.59 8.03 7.77
CA ILE A 52 5.80 7.53 7.09
C ILE A 52 6.91 7.43 8.14
N VAL A 53 7.67 6.35 8.09
CA VAL A 53 8.89 6.16 8.88
C VAL A 53 10.01 5.76 7.92
N ALA A 54 11.18 6.37 8.04
CA ALA A 54 12.35 6.03 7.23
C ALA A 54 13.55 5.76 8.13
N ASP A 55 14.30 4.70 7.82
CA ASP A 55 15.55 4.33 8.46
C ASP A 55 16.49 3.66 7.45
N GLY A 56 17.60 4.31 7.14
CA GLY A 56 18.50 3.89 6.05
C GLY A 56 17.76 3.78 4.71
N GLU A 57 17.88 2.62 4.05
CA GLU A 57 17.17 2.31 2.80
C GLU A 57 15.71 1.87 3.03
N THR A 58 15.28 1.66 4.27
CA THR A 58 13.93 1.15 4.56
C THR A 58 12.96 2.30 4.78
N VAL A 59 11.82 2.28 4.09
CA VAL A 59 10.72 3.22 4.27
C VAL A 59 9.43 2.46 4.52
N VAL A 60 8.74 2.78 5.60
CA VAL A 60 7.42 2.22 5.92
C VAL A 60 6.37 3.31 5.78
N SER A 61 5.32 3.04 5.02
CA SER A 61 4.16 3.92 4.91
C SER A 61 2.91 3.24 5.45
N GLU A 62 2.15 3.96 6.25
CA GLU A 62 0.79 3.61 6.64
C GLU A 62 -0.17 4.55 5.91
N VAL A 63 -1.08 3.98 5.12
CA VAL A 63 -2.06 4.75 4.35
C VAL A 63 -3.48 4.24 4.56
N GLU A 64 -4.42 5.16 4.46
CA GLU A 64 -5.84 4.89 4.34
C GLU A 64 -6.26 5.07 2.88
N VAL A 65 -6.99 4.10 2.35
CA VAL A 65 -7.54 4.12 0.98
C VAL A 65 -9.06 3.99 1.08
N PRO A 66 -9.80 5.11 1.20
CA PRO A 66 -11.26 5.04 1.20
C PRO A 66 -11.76 4.72 -0.20
N HIS A 67 -12.67 3.76 -0.26
CA HIS A 67 -13.35 3.32 -1.45
C HIS A 67 -14.86 3.48 -1.28
N ASP A 68 -15.54 4.05 -2.28
CA ASP A 68 -16.97 4.35 -2.16
C ASP A 68 -17.82 3.09 -2.03
N THR A 69 -17.45 2.00 -2.71
CA THR A 69 -18.21 0.74 -2.72
C THR A 69 -17.62 -0.35 -1.84
N MET A 70 -16.32 -0.30 -1.56
CA MET A 70 -15.60 -1.36 -0.83
C MET A 70 -15.23 -0.96 0.61
N GLY A 71 -15.60 0.25 1.02
CA GLY A 71 -15.27 0.78 2.33
C GLY A 71 -13.81 1.20 2.43
N VAL A 72 -13.30 1.29 3.66
CA VAL A 72 -11.99 1.86 3.93
C VAL A 72 -10.94 0.76 4.03
N HIS A 73 -9.90 0.83 3.22
CA HIS A 73 -8.73 -0.02 3.35
C HIS A 73 -7.62 0.67 4.16
N ARG A 74 -6.85 -0.13 4.88
CA ARG A 74 -5.58 0.24 5.51
C ARG A 74 -4.47 -0.54 4.81
N VAL A 75 -3.41 0.17 4.44
CA VAL A 75 -2.24 -0.45 3.81
C VAL A 75 -1.01 -0.10 4.61
N ALA A 76 -0.29 -1.14 5.02
CA ALA A 76 1.07 -1.02 5.52
C ALA A 76 2.01 -1.49 4.41
N SER A 77 2.83 -0.58 3.90
CA SER A 77 3.77 -0.86 2.82
C SER A 77 5.20 -0.65 3.33
N PHE A 78 6.05 -1.65 3.09
CA PHE A 78 7.46 -1.67 3.41
C PHE A 78 8.23 -1.56 2.11
N TRP A 79 9.02 -0.50 1.96
CA TRP A 79 9.75 -0.18 0.75
C TRP A 79 11.24 -0.20 1.02
N THR A 80 11.99 -0.66 0.02
CA THR A 80 13.43 -0.40 -0.06
C THR A 80 13.67 0.71 -1.07
N VAL A 81 14.35 1.77 -0.62
CA VAL A 81 14.73 2.93 -1.45
C VAL A 81 16.25 2.99 -1.52
N ARG A 82 16.78 2.93 -2.74
CA ARG A 82 18.21 3.02 -3.03
C ARG A 82 18.43 3.96 -4.20
N ASP A 83 19.46 4.81 -4.11
CA ASP A 83 19.82 5.78 -5.16
C ASP A 83 18.64 6.65 -5.63
N GLY A 84 17.74 7.01 -4.70
CA GLY A 84 16.56 7.82 -4.98
C GLY A 84 15.41 7.07 -5.68
N LYS A 85 15.49 5.75 -5.82
CA LYS A 85 14.48 4.90 -6.46
C LYS A 85 13.92 3.86 -5.50
N ILE A 86 12.64 3.53 -5.64
CA ILE A 86 12.02 2.37 -4.98
C ILE A 86 12.44 1.12 -5.75
N VAL A 87 13.14 0.20 -5.09
CA VAL A 87 13.69 -1.02 -5.71
C VAL A 87 12.95 -2.30 -5.29
N ASP A 88 12.32 -2.29 -4.12
CA ASP A 88 11.56 -3.42 -3.60
C ASP A 88 10.42 -2.93 -2.70
N GLY A 89 9.34 -3.72 -2.63
CA GLY A 89 8.16 -3.41 -1.85
C GLY A 89 7.45 -4.64 -1.33
N ARG A 90 6.82 -4.51 -0.17
CA ARG A 90 5.84 -5.47 0.33
C ARG A 90 4.68 -4.74 0.96
N GLU A 91 3.46 -5.03 0.51
CA GLU A 91 2.25 -4.33 0.95
C GLU A 91 1.24 -5.28 1.59
N TYR A 92 0.75 -4.90 2.76
CA TYR A 92 -0.32 -5.60 3.46
C TYR A 92 -1.58 -4.76 3.44
N TRP A 93 -2.56 -5.23 2.69
CA TRP A 93 -3.88 -4.61 2.57
C TRP A 93 -4.85 -5.27 3.54
N THR A 94 -5.55 -4.45 4.33
CA THR A 94 -6.63 -4.91 5.20
C THR A 94 -7.84 -4.01 5.00
N ALA A 95 -9.05 -4.57 5.06
CA ALA A 95 -10.27 -3.78 5.09
C ALA A 95 -10.64 -3.47 6.54
N LEU A 96 -11.01 -2.22 6.82
CA LEU A 96 -11.38 -1.80 8.16
C LEU A 96 -12.57 -2.63 8.66
N GLY A 97 -12.38 -3.34 9.78
CA GLY A 97 -13.41 -4.19 10.37
C GLY A 97 -13.55 -5.59 9.75
N SER A 98 -12.68 -5.98 8.81
CA SER A 98 -12.71 -7.33 8.22
C SER A 98 -12.38 -8.45 9.23
N ASP A 99 -11.67 -8.11 10.31
CA ASP A 99 -11.46 -8.98 11.47
C ASP A 99 -12.21 -8.42 12.69
N PRO A 100 -13.43 -8.92 12.99
CA PRO A 100 -14.28 -8.35 14.02
C PRO A 100 -13.68 -8.57 15.41
N SER A 101 -13.73 -7.55 16.28
CA SER A 101 -13.23 -7.64 17.65
C SER A 101 -13.88 -8.81 18.41
N PRO A 102 -13.12 -9.87 18.78
CA PRO A 102 -13.61 -11.01 19.54
C PRO A 102 -14.19 -10.61 20.90
N GLN A 103 -15.27 -11.28 21.31
CA GLN A 103 -15.98 -10.98 22.55
C GLN A 103 -15.12 -11.20 23.80
N TRP A 104 -14.28 -12.24 23.81
CA TRP A 104 -13.49 -12.62 24.99
C TRP A 104 -12.53 -11.52 25.47
N ARG A 105 -12.12 -10.61 24.57
CA ARG A 105 -11.23 -9.48 24.89
C ARG A 105 -11.94 -8.13 24.99
N ALA A 106 -13.27 -8.10 24.93
CA ALA A 106 -14.05 -6.85 24.93
C ALA A 106 -13.84 -5.98 26.18
N ALA A 107 -13.62 -6.60 27.35
CA ALA A 107 -13.37 -5.87 28.59
C ALA A 107 -12.00 -5.16 28.64
N TYR A 108 -11.07 -5.51 27.75
CA TYR A 108 -9.70 -4.99 27.74
C TYR A 108 -9.43 -3.97 26.63
N VAL A 109 -10.42 -3.66 25.80
CA VAL A 109 -10.24 -2.78 24.63
C VAL A 109 -11.24 -1.63 24.65
N GLN A 110 -10.80 -0.46 24.18
CA GLN A 110 -11.71 0.63 23.82
C GLN A 110 -11.96 0.56 22.32
N ARG A 111 -13.23 0.67 21.92
CA ARG A 111 -13.59 0.83 20.52
C ARG A 111 -13.47 2.30 20.14
N TRP A 112 -12.95 2.57 18.96
CA TRP A 112 -12.77 3.90 18.38
C TRP A 112 -13.46 3.94 17.01
#